data_AF-A0A349HN11-F1
#
_entry.id   AF-A0A349HN11-F1
#
_cell.length_a   1.000
_cell.length_b   1.000
_cell.length_c   1.000
_cell.angle_alpha   90.00
_cell.angle_beta   90.00
_cell.angle_gamma   90.00
#
_symmetry.space_group_name_H-M   'P 1'
#
loop_
_entity.id
_entity.type
_entity.pdbx_description
1 polymer ?
#
loop_
_entity_poly.entity_id
_entity_poly.type
_entity_poly.pdbx_seq_one_letter_code
_entity_poly.pdbx_strand_id
1 'polypeptide(L)'
;MSSGTTYKYLADLLDQVAVEVREIEALGRKALYGDNDDDVYRELMRRKAMKLSGLAKEAESLTKSVKAEVAERIERFSLSASQSLEIGSVFFMSALLYPDDYKEGEPNDLEIFAAEVRVMKD
;
A
#
# COMPACT_ATOMS: atom_id res chain seq x y z
N MET A 1 -24.83 -0.52 8.01
CA MET A 1 -24.41 -0.57 6.58
C MET A 1 -24.56 -2.01 6.12
N SER A 2 -25.03 -2.26 4.89
CA SER A 2 -24.95 -3.60 4.32
C SER A 2 -23.46 -3.95 4.13
N SER A 3 -23.09 -5.17 4.52
CA SER A 3 -21.76 -5.76 4.34
C SER A 3 -21.19 -5.58 2.93
N GLY A 4 -21.98 -5.81 1.88
CA GLY A 4 -21.58 -5.61 0.48
C GLY A 4 -21.22 -4.15 0.15
N THR A 5 -21.75 -3.19 0.90
CA THR A 5 -21.34 -1.78 0.77
C THR A 5 -20.01 -1.51 1.49
N THR A 6 -19.75 -2.17 2.62
CA THR A 6 -18.49 -2.04 3.38
C THR A 6 -17.29 -2.52 2.57
N TYR A 7 -17.37 -3.70 1.94
CA TYR A 7 -16.29 -4.21 1.08
C TYR A 7 -15.97 -3.29 -0.08
N LYS A 8 -17.00 -2.68 -0.70
CA LYS A 8 -16.81 -1.71 -1.76
C LYS A 8 -16.06 -0.46 -1.27
N TYR A 9 -16.49 0.13 -0.15
CA TYR A 9 -15.79 1.30 0.41
C TYR A 9 -14.36 0.98 0.83
N LEU A 10 -14.12 -0.22 1.35
CA LEU A 10 -12.77 -0.67 1.68
C LEU A 10 -11.91 -0.80 0.41
N ALA A 11 -12.42 -1.43 -0.64
CA ALA A 11 -11.71 -1.53 -1.91
C ALA A 11 -11.41 -0.15 -2.52
N ASP A 12 -12.36 0.79 -2.45
CA ASP A 12 -12.17 2.15 -2.96
C ASP A 12 -11.09 2.92 -2.15
N LEU A 13 -11.01 2.72 -0.83
CA LEU A 13 -9.92 3.23 0.01
C LEU A 13 -8.56 2.63 -0.40
N LEU A 14 -8.49 1.31 -0.62
CA LEU A 14 -7.25 0.63 -1.00
C LEU A 14 -6.76 1.11 -2.38
N ASP A 15 -7.67 1.29 -3.34
CA ASP A 15 -7.36 1.86 -4.65
C ASP A 15 -6.81 3.28 -4.52
N GLN A 16 -7.43 4.13 -3.69
CA GLN A 16 -6.93 5.48 -3.46
C GLN A 16 -5.50 5.46 -2.92
N VAL A 17 -5.22 4.62 -1.92
CA VAL A 17 -3.87 4.47 -1.37
C VAL A 17 -2.90 3.94 -2.42
N ALA A 18 -3.31 2.99 -3.26
CA ALA A 18 -2.49 2.47 -4.35
C ALA A 18 -2.12 3.55 -5.37
N VAL A 19 -3.07 4.40 -5.76
CA VAL A 19 -2.81 5.56 -6.66
C VAL A 19 -1.79 6.50 -6.03
N GLU A 20 -1.97 6.89 -4.77
CA GLU A 20 -1.02 7.77 -4.07
C GLU A 20 0.39 7.14 -4.00
N VAL A 21 0.49 5.83 -3.77
CA VAL A 21 1.77 5.11 -3.80
C VAL A 21 2.40 5.12 -5.18
N ARG A 22 1.64 4.84 -6.25
CA ARG A 22 2.14 4.87 -7.64
C ARG A 22 2.65 6.26 -8.03
N GLU A 23 1.98 7.32 -7.59
CA GLU A 23 2.43 8.71 -7.79
C GLU A 23 3.77 8.97 -7.10
N ILE A 24 3.91 8.58 -5.83
CA ILE A 24 5.17 8.69 -5.08
C ILE A 24 6.30 7.92 -5.78
N GLU A 25 6.02 6.71 -6.26
CA GLU A 25 7.00 5.89 -6.96
C GLU A 25 7.40 6.46 -8.32
N ALA A 26 6.46 7.05 -9.06
CA ALA A 26 6.76 7.71 -10.33
C ALA A 26 7.69 8.92 -10.10
N LEU A 27 7.43 9.71 -9.06
CA LEU A 27 8.33 10.78 -8.64
C LEU A 27 9.69 10.22 -8.19
N GLY A 28 9.70 9.11 -7.47
CA GLY A 28 10.92 8.46 -7.00
C GLY A 28 11.80 7.98 -8.14
N ARG A 29 11.21 7.32 -9.15
CA ARG A 29 11.91 6.90 -10.37
C ARG A 29 12.49 8.09 -11.14
N LYS A 30 11.74 9.19 -11.24
CA LYS A 30 12.24 10.41 -11.89
C LYS A 30 13.45 10.99 -11.13
N ALA A 31 13.37 11.09 -9.81
CA ALA A 31 14.48 11.58 -8.99
C ALA A 31 15.73 10.71 -9.18
N LEU A 32 15.57 9.38 -9.10
CA LEU A 32 16.69 8.44 -9.19
C LEU A 32 17.32 8.38 -10.58
N TYR A 33 16.52 8.28 -11.64
CA TYR A 33 17.04 8.02 -13.00
C TYR A 33 17.08 9.26 -13.92
N GLY A 34 16.23 10.24 -13.66
CA GLY A 34 16.18 11.49 -14.45
C GLY A 34 17.11 12.55 -13.88
N ASP A 35 17.02 12.77 -12.56
CA ASP A 35 17.69 13.91 -11.90
C ASP A 35 18.97 13.49 -11.15
N ASN A 36 19.21 12.18 -10.97
CA ASN A 36 20.30 11.61 -10.14
C ASN A 36 20.29 12.13 -8.69
N ASP A 37 19.09 12.35 -8.14
CA ASP A 37 18.87 12.88 -6.80
C ASP A 37 18.46 11.77 -5.83
N ASP A 38 19.48 11.10 -5.28
CA ASP A 38 19.31 10.01 -4.32
C ASP A 38 18.61 10.47 -3.04
N ASP A 39 18.82 11.71 -2.59
CA ASP A 39 18.22 12.22 -1.36
C ASP A 39 16.70 12.40 -1.52
N VAL A 40 16.27 12.96 -2.65
CA VAL A 40 14.85 13.05 -2.99
C VAL A 40 14.23 11.65 -3.16
N TYR A 41 14.93 10.71 -3.80
CA TYR A 41 14.47 9.33 -3.89
C TYR A 41 14.25 8.70 -2.50
N ARG A 42 15.21 8.85 -1.58
CA ARG A 42 15.12 8.33 -0.21
C ARG A 42 13.93 8.91 0.55
N GLU A 43 13.71 10.23 0.44
CA GLU A 43 12.56 10.89 1.07
C GLU A 43 11.24 10.40 0.49
N LEU A 44 11.16 10.20 -0.83
CA LEU A 44 9.95 9.66 -1.47
C LEU A 44 9.67 8.21 -1.04
N MET A 45 10.68 7.36 -0.93
CA MET A 45 10.49 6.00 -0.42
C MET A 45 10.04 5.99 1.05
N ARG A 46 10.57 6.91 1.86
CA ARG A 46 10.09 7.12 3.23
C ARG A 46 8.63 7.56 3.26
N ARG A 47 8.22 8.48 2.38
CA ARG A 47 6.82 8.93 2.25
C ARG A 47 5.88 7.80 1.84
N LYS A 48 6.29 6.95 0.88
CA LYS A 48 5.55 5.72 0.52
C LYS A 48 5.33 4.83 1.73
N ALA A 49 6.39 4.53 2.48
CA ALA A 49 6.29 3.69 3.67
C ALA A 49 5.43 4.34 4.76
N MET A 50 5.50 5.66 4.96
CA MET A 50 4.62 6.37 5.89
C MET A 50 3.14 6.24 5.50
N LYS A 51 2.80 6.41 4.22
CA LYS A 51 1.43 6.24 3.74
C LYS A 51 0.91 4.82 4.03
N LEU A 52 1.70 3.80 3.69
CA LEU A 52 1.34 2.39 3.92
C LEU A 52 1.26 2.06 5.41
N SER A 53 2.14 2.60 6.26
CA SER A 53 2.11 2.39 7.71
C SER A 53 0.83 2.91 8.38
N GLY A 54 0.19 3.92 7.78
CA GLY A 54 -1.06 4.50 8.27
C GLY A 54 -2.32 3.77 7.81
N LEU A 55 -2.20 2.81 6.89
CA LEU A 55 -3.34 2.21 6.18
C LEU A 55 -4.34 1.52 7.13
N ALA A 56 -3.85 0.73 8.08
CA ALA A 56 -4.72 0.02 9.04
C ALA A 56 -5.53 0.98 9.91
N LYS A 57 -4.92 2.11 10.29
CA LYS A 57 -5.60 3.16 11.04
C LYS A 57 -6.67 3.86 10.19
N GLU A 58 -6.36 4.13 8.92
CA GLU A 58 -7.31 4.74 7.98
C GLU A 58 -8.52 3.82 7.71
N ALA A 59 -8.28 2.51 7.65
CA ALA A 59 -9.31 1.50 7.40
C ALA A 59 -10.08 1.03 8.66
N GLU A 60 -9.71 1.47 9.87
CA GLU A 60 -10.15 0.89 11.15
C GLU A 60 -11.68 0.78 11.31
N SER A 61 -12.42 1.76 10.78
CA SER A 61 -13.88 1.75 10.86
C SER A 61 -14.53 0.72 9.94
N LEU A 62 -13.91 0.46 8.77
CA LEU A 62 -14.40 -0.47 7.76
C LEU A 62 -14.03 -1.92 8.12
N THR A 63 -12.85 -2.13 8.71
CA THR A 63 -12.36 -3.46 9.06
C THR A 63 -13.18 -4.17 10.15
N LYS A 64 -13.94 -3.42 10.95
CA LYS A 64 -14.85 -3.97 11.99
C LYS A 64 -16.02 -4.77 11.44
N SER A 65 -16.30 -4.69 10.14
CA SER A 65 -17.47 -5.32 9.50
C SER A 65 -17.11 -6.15 8.27
N VAL A 66 -15.85 -6.57 8.15
CA VAL A 66 -15.37 -7.49 7.11
C VAL A 66 -14.79 -8.76 7.74
N LYS A 67 -14.48 -9.77 6.92
CA LYS A 67 -13.82 -11.01 7.37
C LYS A 67 -12.47 -10.69 8.03
N ALA A 68 -12.13 -11.43 9.09
CA ALA A 68 -10.90 -11.23 9.85
C ALA A 68 -9.65 -11.29 8.95
N GLU A 69 -9.61 -12.20 7.98
CA GLU A 69 -8.50 -12.33 7.02
C GLU A 69 -8.23 -11.04 6.21
N VAL A 70 -9.28 -10.28 5.89
CA VAL A 70 -9.19 -9.00 5.18
C VAL A 70 -8.60 -7.94 6.09
N ALA A 71 -9.07 -7.85 7.33
CA ALA A 71 -8.54 -6.93 8.33
C ALA A 71 -7.06 -7.22 8.63
N GLU A 72 -6.71 -8.49 8.85
CA GLU A 72 -5.34 -8.94 9.09
C GLU A 72 -4.41 -8.64 7.91
N ARG A 73 -4.89 -8.77 6.66
CA ARG A 73 -4.07 -8.43 5.48
C ARG A 73 -3.73 -6.93 5.45
N ILE A 74 -4.68 -6.07 5.81
CA ILE A 74 -4.45 -4.61 5.90
C ILE A 74 -3.44 -4.27 7.01
N GLU A 75 -3.54 -4.95 8.15
CA GLU A 75 -2.58 -4.81 9.24
C GLU A 75 -1.18 -5.24 8.81
N ARG A 76 -1.05 -6.32 8.04
CA ARG A 76 0.26 -6.77 7.50
C ARG A 76 0.91 -5.70 6.61
N PHE A 77 0.18 -5.06 5.72
CA PHE A 77 0.72 -3.95 4.91
C PHE A 77 1.28 -2.83 5.79
N SER A 78 0.53 -2.45 6.83
CA SER A 78 0.90 -1.38 7.74
C SER A 78 2.10 -1.75 8.60
N LEU A 79 2.16 -2.98 9.08
CA LEU A 79 3.24 -3.50 9.89
C LEU A 79 4.55 -3.58 9.11
N SER A 80 4.53 -4.18 7.91
CA SER A 80 5.73 -4.27 7.07
C SER A 80 6.29 -2.88 6.72
N ALA A 81 5.42 -1.93 6.42
CA ALA A 81 5.82 -0.55 6.18
C ALA A 81 6.42 0.11 7.43
N SER A 82 5.79 -0.07 8.60
CA SER A 82 6.31 0.43 9.88
C SER A 82 7.69 -0.13 10.22
N GLN A 83 7.89 -1.44 10.02
CA GLN A 83 9.19 -2.09 10.22
C GLN A 83 10.27 -1.55 9.27
N SER A 84 9.91 -1.29 8.01
CA SER A 84 10.87 -0.68 7.06
C SER A 84 11.30 0.73 7.50
N LEU A 85 10.39 1.51 8.09
CA LEU A 85 10.66 2.83 8.66
C LEU A 85 11.54 2.75 9.90
N GLU A 86 11.28 1.80 10.80
CA GLU A 86 12.05 1.57 12.01
C GLU A 86 13.51 1.20 11.69
N ILE A 87 13.70 0.29 10.74
CA ILE A 87 15.04 -0.14 10.29
C ILE A 87 15.73 0.97 9.47
N GLY A 88 14.98 1.91 8.90
CA GLY A 88 15.51 2.99 8.07
C GLY A 88 16.04 2.53 6.71
N SER A 89 15.59 1.36 6.23
CA SER A 89 16.08 0.76 4.98
C SER A 89 15.27 1.22 3.78
N VAL A 90 15.86 2.10 2.97
CA VAL A 90 15.27 2.59 1.70
C VAL A 90 15.04 1.43 0.73
N PHE A 91 15.91 0.42 0.75
CA PHE A 91 15.71 -0.81 -0.03
C PHE A 91 14.39 -1.50 0.36
N PHE A 92 14.14 -1.73 1.64
CA PHE A 92 12.89 -2.35 2.08
C PHE A 92 11.67 -1.46 1.82
N MET A 93 11.78 -0.14 2.01
CA MET A 93 10.70 0.80 1.68
C MET A 93 10.33 0.74 0.19
N SER A 94 11.33 0.65 -0.69
CA SER A 94 11.11 0.55 -2.13
C SER A 94 10.41 -0.76 -2.53
N ALA A 95 10.77 -1.87 -1.87
CA ALA A 95 10.21 -3.20 -2.12
C ALA A 95 8.81 -3.44 -1.55
N LEU A 96 8.28 -2.55 -0.70
CA LEU A 96 6.90 -2.67 -0.20
C LEU A 96 5.91 -2.83 -1.36
N LEU A 97 4.98 -3.78 -1.22
CA LEU A 97 3.96 -4.18 -2.21
C LEU A 97 4.47 -5.01 -3.41
N TYR A 98 5.75 -5.33 -3.47
CA TYR A 98 6.36 -6.05 -4.59
C TYR A 98 6.99 -7.36 -4.09
N PRO A 99 6.26 -8.48 -4.13
CA PRO A 99 6.84 -9.79 -3.81
C PRO A 99 7.93 -10.18 -4.82
N ASP A 100 8.73 -11.19 -4.47
CA ASP A 100 9.91 -11.60 -5.25
C ASP A 100 9.59 -12.02 -6.70
N ASP A 101 8.36 -12.44 -6.98
CA ASP A 101 7.87 -12.86 -8.30
C ASP A 101 7.19 -11.75 -9.12
N TYR A 102 7.10 -10.53 -8.58
CA TYR A 102 6.53 -9.37 -9.26
C TYR A 102 7.28 -9.02 -10.55
N LYS A 103 6.53 -8.64 -11.59
CA LYS A 103 7.08 -8.10 -12.83
C LYS A 103 6.64 -6.67 -13.07
N GLU A 104 7.54 -5.88 -13.64
CA GLU A 104 7.24 -4.50 -14.00
C GLU A 104 6.05 -4.40 -14.95
N GLY A 105 5.10 -3.53 -14.61
CA GLY A 105 3.85 -3.33 -15.36
C GLY A 105 2.67 -4.15 -14.83
N GLU A 106 2.90 -5.12 -13.94
CA GLU A 106 1.82 -5.82 -13.25
C GLU A 106 1.23 -4.96 -12.11
N PRO A 107 -0.02 -5.25 -11.68
CA PRO A 107 -0.57 -4.68 -10.47
C PRO A 107 0.29 -5.05 -9.25
N ASN A 108 0.46 -4.11 -8.32
CA ASN A 108 1.15 -4.37 -7.05
C ASN A 108 0.23 -5.12 -6.06
N ASP A 109 0.79 -5.63 -4.97
CA ASP A 109 0.05 -6.45 -3.99
C ASP A 109 -1.18 -5.72 -3.40
N LEU A 110 -1.11 -4.38 -3.23
CA LEU A 110 -2.25 -3.61 -2.74
C LEU A 110 -3.38 -3.49 -3.78
N GLU A 111 -3.02 -3.28 -5.05
CA GLU A 111 -3.97 -3.21 -6.18
C GLU A 111 -4.66 -4.56 -6.41
N ILE A 112 -3.91 -5.67 -6.31
CA ILE A 112 -4.46 -7.03 -6.39
C ILE A 112 -5.45 -7.23 -5.24
N PHE A 113 -5.04 -6.92 -4.02
CA PHE A 113 -5.89 -7.09 -2.84
C PHE A 113 -7.16 -6.22 -2.90
N ALA A 114 -7.08 -4.98 -3.40
CA ALA A 114 -8.24 -4.12 -3.59
C ALA A 114 -9.25 -4.74 -4.56
N ALA A 115 -8.79 -5.33 -5.66
CA ALA A 115 -9.64 -6.03 -6.63
C ALA A 115 -10.32 -7.26 -6.03
N GLU A 116 -9.61 -8.04 -5.20
CA GLU A 116 -10.17 -9.19 -4.48
C GLU A 116 -11.26 -8.76 -3.50
N VAL A 117 -10.96 -7.76 -2.66
CA VAL A 117 -11.90 -7.21 -1.67
C VAL A 117 -13.17 -6.69 -2.33
N ARG A 118 -13.06 -6.06 -3.50
CA ARG A 118 -14.19 -5.48 -4.24
C ARG A 118 -15.25 -6.50 -4.65
N VAL A 119 -14.85 -7.72 -4.97
CA VAL A 119 -15.77 -8.78 -5.41
C VAL A 119 -16.31 -9.61 -4.25
N MET A 120 -15.81 -9.39 -3.03
CA MET A 120 -16.30 -10.09 -1.85
C MET A 120 -17.77 -9.76 -1.56
N LYS A 121 -18.48 -10.82 -1.26
CA LYS A 121 -19.84 -10.82 -0.68
C LYS A 121 -19.77 -11.74 0.52
N ASP A 122 -20.76 -11.60 1.41
CA ASP A 122 -20.85 -12.45 2.61
C ASP A 122 -20.77 -13.94 2.27
#